data_AF-A0A959H2L4-F1
#
_entry.id   AF-A0A959H2L4-F1
#
_cell.length_a   1.000
_cell.length_b   1.000
_cell.length_c   1.000
_cell.angle_alpha   90.00
_cell.angle_beta   90.00
_cell.angle_gamma   90.00
#
_symmetry.space_group_name_H-M   'P 1'
#
loop_
_entity.id
_entity.type
_entity.pdbx_description
1 polymer ?
#
loop_
_entity_poly.entity_id
_entity_poly.type
_entity_poly.pdbx_seq_one_letter_code
_entity_poly.pdbx_strand_id
1 'polypeptide(L)'
;VLDGEPEFVMNFLRPLYPDQVLDTLQGFTTYVLTGTDGNPRPLYLPAGDFYIGWEQLTNCNFTDCIPFGLDKNTPEGQAVSYFKQGNSNQWRAFPDLGVPVPAGALMVRPVVGSETPDPTTPAGEVDREAFQLKVFPNPARNVLHLLPADGRFGDYRIELYNAFGQLICQGPMQAQLDVGRYESGLYFLRVTEEGSGRWIQRRVVLMQE
;
A
#
# COMPACT_ATOMS: atom_id res chain seq x y z
N VAL A 1 18.25 2.95 -35.38
CA VAL A 1 17.03 2.20 -35.78
C VAL A 1 16.79 1.21 -34.67
N LEU A 2 15.65 1.29 -33.98
CA LEU A 2 15.23 0.25 -33.05
C LEU A 2 14.95 -1.00 -33.90
N ASP A 3 15.68 -2.10 -33.69
CA ASP A 3 15.59 -3.30 -34.54
C ASP A 3 14.33 -4.14 -34.27
N GLY A 4 13.44 -3.66 -33.41
CA GLY A 4 12.15 -4.27 -33.09
C GLY A 4 12.24 -5.39 -32.06
N GLU A 5 13.44 -5.83 -31.71
CA GLU A 5 13.69 -6.83 -30.68
C GLU A 5 13.99 -6.12 -29.34
N PRO A 6 13.29 -6.47 -28.26
CA PRO A 6 13.58 -5.92 -26.96
C PRO A 6 14.91 -6.47 -26.42
N GLU A 7 15.81 -5.57 -25.99
CA GLU A 7 17.07 -5.93 -25.32
C GLU A 7 16.83 -6.71 -24.01
N PHE A 8 15.66 -6.52 -23.39
CA PHE A 8 15.27 -7.21 -22.17
C PHE A 8 13.75 -7.33 -22.05
N VAL A 9 13.27 -8.50 -21.61
CA VAL A 9 11.85 -8.78 -21.37
C VAL A 9 11.68 -9.55 -20.07
N MET A 10 10.75 -9.10 -19.23
CA MET A 10 10.21 -9.88 -18.12
C MET A 10 8.79 -10.32 -18.46
N ASN A 11 8.58 -11.63 -18.47
CA ASN A 11 7.28 -12.21 -18.80
C ASN A 11 6.48 -12.52 -17.54
N PHE A 12 5.15 -12.50 -17.67
CA PHE A 12 4.20 -12.90 -16.63
C PHE A 12 4.28 -12.11 -15.32
N LEU A 13 4.70 -10.84 -15.40
CA LEU A 13 4.63 -9.93 -14.27
C LEU A 13 3.17 -9.69 -13.87
N ARG A 14 2.90 -9.74 -12.57
CA ARG A 14 1.62 -9.33 -12.01
C ARG A 14 1.74 -7.86 -11.59
N PRO A 15 0.77 -7.01 -11.94
CA PRO A 15 0.77 -5.64 -11.44
C PRO A 15 0.65 -5.67 -9.91
N LEU A 16 1.62 -5.05 -9.24
CA LEU A 16 1.59 -4.82 -7.80
C LEU A 16 1.06 -3.41 -7.53
N TYR A 17 0.07 -3.32 -6.65
CA TYR A 17 -0.50 -2.07 -6.19
C TYR A 17 -0.11 -1.89 -4.72
N PRO A 18 0.85 -1.01 -4.40
CA PRO A 18 1.22 -0.73 -3.01
C PRO A 18 0.02 -0.12 -2.26
N ASP A 19 -0.17 -0.53 -1.01
CA ASP A 19 -1.19 0.05 -0.12
C ASP A 19 -0.81 1.51 0.21
N GLN A 20 -1.79 2.42 0.10
CA GLN A 20 -1.65 3.86 0.33
C GLN A 20 -1.22 4.22 1.76
N VAL A 21 -1.31 3.27 2.71
CA VAL A 21 -1.07 3.54 4.14
C VAL A 21 0.41 3.43 4.53
N LEU A 22 1.26 2.73 3.76
CA LEU A 22 2.63 2.39 4.19
C LEU A 22 3.69 2.46 3.06
N ASP A 23 3.47 3.26 2.02
CA ASP A 23 4.47 3.32 0.95
C ASP A 23 5.57 4.36 1.21
N THR A 24 6.82 3.91 1.07
CA THR A 24 8.04 4.74 1.11
C THR A 24 8.43 5.26 -0.29
N LEU A 25 7.79 4.78 -1.36
CA LEU A 25 8.12 5.05 -2.76
C LEU A 25 7.11 5.95 -3.49
N GLN A 26 6.33 6.76 -2.75
CA GLN A 26 5.38 7.73 -3.32
C GLN A 26 4.33 7.13 -4.28
N GLY A 27 3.95 5.86 -4.10
CA GLY A 27 2.98 5.17 -4.94
C GLY A 27 3.57 4.53 -6.20
N PHE A 28 4.90 4.52 -6.37
CA PHE A 28 5.55 3.79 -7.46
C PHE A 28 5.79 2.33 -7.09
N THR A 29 5.49 1.46 -8.05
CA THR A 29 5.89 0.05 -8.01
C THR A 29 7.20 -0.15 -8.76
N THR A 30 8.23 -0.65 -8.07
CA THR A 30 9.55 -0.94 -8.60
C THR A 30 9.67 -2.41 -9.01
N TYR A 31 9.92 -2.65 -10.29
CA TYR A 31 10.24 -3.97 -10.83
C TYR A 31 11.73 -4.04 -11.13
N VAL A 32 12.45 -4.86 -10.36
CA VAL A 32 13.88 -5.12 -10.60
C VAL A 32 14.04 -6.04 -11.80
N LEU A 33 14.97 -5.72 -12.71
CA LEU A 33 15.29 -6.57 -13.85
C LEU A 33 15.94 -7.86 -13.34
N THR A 34 15.25 -9.00 -13.49
CA THR A 34 15.76 -10.31 -13.06
C THR A 34 15.83 -11.30 -14.22
N GLY A 35 16.84 -12.19 -14.20
CA GLY A 35 16.91 -13.34 -15.10
C GLY A 35 15.86 -14.42 -14.79
N THR A 36 15.82 -15.46 -15.62
CA THR A 36 14.95 -16.65 -15.40
C THR A 36 15.33 -17.44 -14.14
N ASP A 37 16.52 -17.21 -13.61
CA ASP A 37 17.06 -17.75 -12.37
C ASP A 37 16.64 -16.94 -11.12
N GLY A 38 15.92 -15.82 -11.30
CA GLY A 38 15.51 -14.93 -10.23
C GLY A 38 16.61 -13.97 -9.74
N ASN A 39 17.82 -14.04 -10.30
CA ASN A 39 18.91 -13.14 -9.92
C ASN A 39 18.80 -11.80 -10.66
N PRO A 40 19.21 -10.68 -10.05
CA PRO A 40 19.27 -9.39 -10.74
C PRO A 40 20.13 -9.46 -12.01
N ARG A 41 19.58 -8.97 -13.12
CA ARG A 41 20.23 -8.89 -14.42
C ARG A 41 20.15 -7.45 -14.92
N PRO A 42 21.09 -6.57 -14.53
CA PRO A 42 21.10 -5.19 -14.99
C PRO A 42 21.32 -5.12 -16.50
N LEU A 43 20.70 -4.13 -17.14
CA LEU A 43 20.88 -3.84 -18.57
C LEU A 43 21.78 -2.62 -18.73
N TYR A 44 22.87 -2.79 -19.48
CA TYR A 44 23.73 -1.67 -19.85
C TYR A 44 23.03 -0.81 -20.90
N LEU A 45 22.84 0.48 -20.61
CA LEU A 45 22.22 1.43 -21.53
C LEU A 45 23.33 2.18 -22.30
N PRO A 46 23.45 1.99 -23.62
CA PRO A 46 24.34 2.82 -24.42
C PRO A 46 23.85 4.27 -24.46
N ALA A 47 24.74 5.20 -24.79
CA ALA A 47 24.35 6.60 -25.00
C ALA A 47 23.38 6.71 -26.18
N GLY A 48 22.23 7.35 -25.96
CA GLY A 48 21.20 7.56 -26.97
C GLY A 48 19.79 7.41 -26.40
N ASP A 49 18.82 7.41 -27.30
CA ASP A 49 17.41 7.23 -26.96
C ASP A 49 17.10 5.75 -26.71
N PHE A 50 16.37 5.48 -25.63
CA PHE A 50 15.84 4.17 -25.31
C PHE A 50 14.38 4.30 -24.88
N TYR A 51 13.64 3.20 -25.01
CA TYR A 51 12.23 3.14 -24.66
C TYR A 51 12.00 2.02 -23.66
N ILE A 52 11.10 2.29 -22.73
CA ILE A 52 10.61 1.33 -21.76
C ILE A 52 9.09 1.30 -21.87
N GLY A 53 8.51 0.13 -21.60
CA GLY A 53 7.07 -0.04 -21.69
C GLY A 53 6.64 -1.35 -21.09
N TRP A 54 5.35 -1.61 -21.17
CA TRP A 54 4.74 -2.86 -20.77
C TRP A 54 3.79 -3.33 -21.87
N GLU A 55 3.50 -4.61 -21.86
CA GLU A 55 2.48 -5.22 -22.71
C GLU A 55 1.42 -5.86 -21.82
N GLN A 56 0.16 -5.74 -22.23
CA GLN A 56 -0.96 -6.44 -21.62
C GLN A 56 -1.57 -7.37 -22.68
N LEU A 57 -1.49 -8.68 -22.42
CA LEU A 57 -2.06 -9.71 -23.31
C LEU A 57 -3.58 -9.85 -23.16
N THR A 58 -4.13 -9.48 -21.99
CA THR A 58 -5.57 -9.53 -21.74
C THR A 58 -6.28 -8.34 -22.36
N ASN A 59 -7.46 -8.58 -22.92
CA ASN A 59 -8.30 -7.49 -23.40
C ASN A 59 -8.64 -6.54 -22.25
N CYS A 60 -8.28 -5.28 -22.42
CA CYS A 60 -8.69 -4.19 -21.53
C CYS A 60 -10.20 -3.96 -21.72
N ASN A 61 -11.00 -4.37 -20.72
CA ASN A 61 -12.42 -4.04 -20.63
C ASN A 61 -12.65 -3.17 -19.39
N PHE A 62 -12.79 -1.86 -19.61
CA PHE A 62 -13.08 -0.79 -18.64
C PHE A 62 -12.29 -0.83 -17.31
N THR A 63 -12.53 -1.82 -16.44
CA THR A 63 -11.88 -2.03 -15.13
C THR A 63 -10.69 -2.99 -15.17
N ASP A 64 -10.55 -3.80 -16.22
CA ASP A 64 -9.57 -4.91 -16.26
C ASP A 64 -8.25 -4.54 -16.96
N CYS A 65 -7.97 -3.25 -17.06
CA CYS A 65 -6.76 -2.70 -17.66
C CYS A 65 -5.75 -2.41 -16.54
N ILE A 66 -4.47 -2.64 -16.79
CA ILE A 66 -3.43 -2.20 -15.87
C ILE A 66 -3.44 -0.67 -15.84
N PRO A 67 -3.84 -0.02 -14.73
CA PRO A 67 -3.83 1.42 -14.64
C PRO A 67 -2.40 1.91 -14.50
N PHE A 68 -2.14 3.09 -15.04
CA PHE A 68 -0.86 3.78 -14.92
C PHE A 68 -1.11 5.23 -14.53
N GLY A 69 -0.13 5.82 -13.83
CA GLY A 69 -0.17 7.24 -13.47
C GLY A 69 0.08 8.13 -14.69
N LEU A 70 -0.56 9.30 -14.70
CA LEU A 70 -0.33 10.35 -15.68
C LEU A 70 0.05 11.63 -14.93
N ASP A 71 1.27 12.12 -15.18
CA ASP A 71 1.72 13.40 -14.65
C ASP A 71 1.24 14.55 -15.55
N LYS A 72 0.22 15.27 -15.08
CA LYS A 72 -0.37 16.42 -15.77
C LYS A 72 0.49 17.70 -15.70
N ASN A 73 1.48 17.73 -14.82
CA ASN A 73 2.38 18.89 -14.70
C ASN A 73 3.45 18.90 -15.80
N THR A 74 3.59 17.79 -16.53
CA THR A 74 4.54 17.63 -17.63
C THR A 74 3.78 17.31 -18.94
N PRO A 75 3.00 18.27 -19.47
CA PRO A 75 2.15 18.03 -20.65
C PRO A 75 2.96 17.66 -21.91
N GLU A 76 4.21 18.13 -22.03
CA GLU A 76 5.11 17.84 -23.15
C GLU A 76 5.50 16.35 -23.22
N GLY A 77 5.40 15.62 -22.09
CA GLY A 77 5.69 14.18 -22.03
C GLY A 77 4.76 13.32 -22.88
N GLN A 78 3.61 13.86 -23.31
CA GLN A 78 2.70 13.17 -24.22
C GLN A 78 3.36 12.90 -25.59
N ALA A 79 4.27 13.78 -26.04
CA ALA A 79 4.90 13.68 -27.35
C ALA A 79 5.88 12.49 -27.49
N VAL A 80 6.39 11.97 -26.37
CA VAL A 80 7.31 10.83 -26.32
C VAL A 80 6.62 9.53 -25.87
N SER A 81 5.29 9.55 -25.76
CA SER A 81 4.48 8.41 -25.37
C SER A 81 3.89 7.73 -26.61
N TYR A 82 4.14 6.43 -26.74
CA TYR A 82 3.69 5.63 -27.88
C TYR A 82 2.92 4.40 -27.41
N PHE A 83 1.96 3.98 -28.21
CA PHE A 83 1.18 2.77 -27.95
C PHE A 83 1.09 1.92 -29.21
N LYS A 84 0.89 0.62 -28.99
CA LYS A 84 0.60 -0.37 -30.03
C LYS A 84 -0.64 -1.13 -29.58
N GLN A 85 -1.63 -1.28 -30.47
CA GLN A 85 -2.90 -1.93 -30.13
C GLN A 85 -3.21 -3.04 -31.15
N GLY A 86 -3.67 -4.19 -30.65
CA GLY A 86 -4.06 -5.33 -31.45
C GLY A 86 -2.91 -5.85 -32.33
N ASN A 87 -3.25 -6.40 -33.50
CA ASN A 87 -2.29 -6.98 -34.44
C ASN A 87 -1.58 -5.92 -35.32
N SER A 88 -1.61 -4.65 -34.95
CA SER A 88 -0.90 -3.61 -35.71
C SER A 88 0.61 -3.76 -35.49
N ASN A 89 1.42 -3.67 -36.54
CA ASN A 89 2.88 -3.68 -36.44
C ASN A 89 3.48 -2.27 -36.26
N GLN A 90 2.64 -1.27 -35.97
CA GLN A 90 3.04 0.13 -35.93
C GLN A 90 2.80 0.73 -34.54
N TRP A 91 3.83 1.39 -34.02
CA TRP A 91 3.72 2.29 -32.89
C TRP A 91 3.04 3.58 -33.34
N ARG A 92 2.08 4.05 -32.55
CA ARG A 92 1.38 5.32 -32.76
C ARG A 92 1.61 6.24 -31.57
N ALA A 93 1.64 7.55 -31.80
CA ALA A 93 1.75 8.52 -30.72
C ALA A 93 0.44 8.54 -29.93
N PHE A 94 0.50 8.75 -28.61
CA PHE A 94 -0.69 8.79 -27.75
C PHE A 94 -1.85 9.70 -28.23
N PRO A 95 -1.61 10.88 -28.85
CA PRO A 95 -2.68 11.69 -29.42
C PRO A 95 -3.53 10.98 -30.50
N ASP A 96 -3.00 9.92 -31.13
CA ASP A 96 -3.67 9.17 -32.21
C ASP A 96 -4.59 8.04 -31.67
N LEU A 97 -4.88 8.02 -30.37
CA LEU A 97 -5.74 7.02 -29.72
C LEU A 97 -7.23 7.13 -30.12
N GLY A 98 -7.64 8.22 -30.79
CA GLY A 98 -9.03 8.43 -31.20
C GLY A 98 -10.00 8.69 -30.04
N VAL A 99 -9.47 8.85 -28.83
CA VAL A 99 -10.19 9.27 -27.61
C VAL A 99 -9.49 10.48 -27.00
N PRO A 100 -10.21 11.39 -26.31
CA PRO A 100 -9.57 12.51 -25.62
C PRO A 100 -8.67 12.00 -24.49
N VAL A 101 -7.36 12.03 -24.70
CA VAL A 101 -6.37 11.73 -23.66
C VAL A 101 -5.84 13.05 -23.11
N PRO A 102 -5.95 13.31 -21.80
CA PRO A 102 -5.35 14.50 -21.20
C PRO A 102 -3.85 14.58 -21.50
N ALA A 103 -3.33 15.79 -21.73
CA ALA A 103 -1.90 16.01 -21.85
C ALA A 103 -1.19 15.62 -20.54
N GLY A 104 -0.02 15.00 -20.65
CA GLY A 104 0.79 14.58 -19.52
C GLY A 104 1.83 13.53 -19.88
N ALA A 105 2.77 13.30 -18.97
CA ALA A 105 3.78 12.26 -19.08
C ALA A 105 3.29 10.96 -18.44
N LEU A 106 3.54 9.82 -19.09
CA LEU A 106 3.35 8.52 -18.46
C LEU A 106 4.27 8.39 -17.23
N MET A 107 3.71 8.00 -16.09
CA MET A 107 4.48 7.79 -14.86
C MET A 107 5.18 6.43 -14.87
N VAL A 108 6.12 6.27 -15.80
CA VAL A 108 7.07 5.15 -15.84
C VAL A 108 8.46 5.73 -15.68
N ARG A 109 9.20 5.27 -14.67
CA ARG A 109 10.50 5.83 -14.31
C ARG A 109 11.58 4.75 -14.38
N PRO A 110 12.56 4.85 -15.31
CA PRO A 110 13.74 4.00 -15.25
C PRO A 110 14.58 4.40 -14.04
N VAL A 111 15.03 3.42 -13.27
CA VAL A 111 16.03 3.62 -12.22
C VAL A 111 17.39 3.26 -12.82
N VAL A 112 18.25 4.26 -12.95
CA VAL A 112 19.61 4.12 -13.48
C VAL A 112 20.62 4.44 -12.39
N GLY A 113 21.66 3.63 -12.28
CA GLY A 113 22.67 3.78 -11.23
C GLY A 113 23.60 2.58 -11.15
N SER A 114 24.49 2.62 -10.15
CA SER A 114 25.44 1.53 -9.86
C SER A 114 24.88 0.49 -8.89
N GLU A 115 23.72 0.75 -8.29
CA GLU A 115 23.11 -0.09 -7.27
C GLU A 115 21.78 -0.67 -7.77
N THR A 116 21.48 -1.89 -7.34
CA THR A 116 20.17 -2.52 -7.60
C THR A 116 19.13 -1.86 -6.70
N PRO A 117 18.04 -1.30 -7.25
CA PRO A 117 16.99 -0.74 -6.40
C PRO A 117 16.25 -1.84 -5.65
N ASP A 118 15.72 -1.50 -4.48
CA ASP A 118 14.85 -2.41 -3.74
C ASP A 118 13.55 -2.65 -4.54
N PRO A 119 13.17 -3.90 -4.81
CA PRO A 119 11.92 -4.20 -5.48
C PRO A 119 10.75 -3.77 -4.60
N THR A 120 9.66 -3.29 -5.20
CA THR A 120 8.40 -3.20 -4.47
C THR A 120 7.93 -4.62 -4.25
N THR A 121 8.09 -5.10 -3.03
CA THR A 121 7.35 -6.27 -2.59
C THR A 121 5.90 -5.83 -2.39
N PRO A 122 4.88 -6.65 -2.71
CA PRO A 122 3.62 -6.49 -1.99
C PRO A 122 4.05 -6.42 -0.54
N ALA A 123 3.59 -5.41 0.21
CA ALA A 123 3.65 -5.55 1.64
C ALA A 123 3.08 -6.95 1.85
N GLY A 124 3.90 -7.88 2.35
CA GLY A 124 3.31 -8.89 3.18
C GLY A 124 2.40 -8.10 4.11
N GLU A 125 1.32 -8.70 4.58
CA GLU A 125 1.10 -8.43 5.99
C GLU A 125 2.47 -8.68 6.60
N VAL A 126 3.20 -7.59 6.92
CA VAL A 126 4.18 -7.64 7.95
C VAL A 126 3.30 -8.23 9.00
N ASP A 127 3.52 -9.51 9.26
CA ASP A 127 3.12 -10.12 10.50
C ASP A 127 3.93 -9.28 11.47
N ARG A 128 3.38 -8.08 11.72
CA ARG A 128 3.58 -7.36 12.94
C ARG A 128 3.30 -8.53 13.84
N GLU A 129 4.29 -8.93 14.63
CA GLU A 129 4.02 -9.38 15.97
C GLU A 129 3.20 -8.24 16.59
N ALA A 130 1.93 -8.28 16.21
CA ALA A 130 1.05 -7.17 16.25
C ALA A 130 0.71 -7.23 17.69
N PHE A 131 1.07 -6.16 18.36
CA PHE A 131 0.47 -5.82 19.61
C PHE A 131 -1.06 -5.94 19.42
N GLN A 132 -1.58 -7.13 19.69
CA GLN A 132 -2.89 -7.61 19.29
C GLN A 132 -3.69 -7.72 20.56
N LEU A 133 -4.77 -6.96 20.61
CA LEU A 133 -5.65 -6.93 21.75
C LEU A 133 -7.05 -7.35 21.31
N LYS A 134 -7.54 -8.45 21.89
CA LYS A 134 -8.94 -8.85 21.82
C LYS A 134 -9.68 -8.19 22.98
N VAL A 135 -10.79 -7.53 22.66
CA VAL A 135 -11.64 -6.81 23.61
C VAL A 135 -13.07 -7.29 23.43
N PHE A 136 -13.68 -7.82 24.49
CA PHE A 136 -15.03 -8.38 24.45
C PHE A 136 -15.70 -8.34 25.83
N PRO A 137 -17.05 -8.40 25.91
CA PRO A 137 -17.97 -8.27 24.79
C PRO A 137 -17.96 -6.84 24.22
N ASN A 138 -18.42 -6.68 22.99
CA ASN A 138 -18.67 -5.37 22.41
C ASN A 138 -19.97 -5.49 21.59
N PRO A 139 -21.10 -4.94 22.06
CA PRO A 139 -21.24 -4.03 23.20
C PRO A 139 -21.01 -4.66 24.59
N ALA A 140 -20.52 -3.87 25.56
CA ALA A 140 -20.32 -4.28 26.95
C ALA A 140 -21.28 -3.55 27.90
N ARG A 141 -21.69 -4.27 28.96
CA ARG A 141 -22.55 -3.70 30.02
C ARG A 141 -21.75 -3.33 31.25
N ASN A 142 -21.22 -4.34 31.93
CA ASN A 142 -20.57 -4.17 33.23
C ASN A 142 -19.05 -4.29 33.14
N VAL A 143 -18.55 -5.20 32.30
CA VAL A 143 -17.11 -5.53 32.23
C VAL A 143 -16.66 -5.70 30.78
N LEU A 144 -15.48 -5.17 30.47
CA LEU A 144 -14.70 -5.48 29.28
C LEU A 144 -13.56 -6.42 29.64
N HIS A 145 -13.46 -7.54 28.93
CA HIS A 145 -12.33 -8.44 28.98
C HIS A 145 -11.28 -8.03 27.96
N LEU A 146 -10.03 -7.94 28.42
CA LEU A 146 -8.89 -7.53 27.62
C LEU A 146 -7.91 -8.72 27.52
N LEU A 147 -7.70 -9.23 26.32
CA LEU A 147 -6.76 -10.34 26.06
C LEU A 147 -5.67 -9.88 25.09
N PRO A 148 -4.48 -9.53 25.59
CA PRO A 148 -3.33 -9.27 24.76
C PRO A 148 -2.80 -10.61 24.21
N ALA A 149 -2.33 -10.64 22.97
CA ALA A 149 -1.92 -11.87 22.30
C ALA A 149 -0.70 -12.55 22.93
N ASP A 150 0.16 -11.77 23.60
CA ASP A 150 1.33 -12.25 24.33
C ASP A 150 1.00 -12.71 25.77
N GLY A 151 -0.23 -12.51 26.23
CA GLY A 151 -0.69 -12.84 27.59
C GLY A 151 -0.09 -11.98 28.70
N ARG A 152 0.67 -10.93 28.39
CA ARG A 152 1.31 -10.06 29.39
C ARG A 152 0.39 -8.89 29.72
N PHE A 153 0.31 -8.51 30.98
CA PHE A 153 -0.50 -7.37 31.44
C PHE A 153 0.34 -6.26 32.06
N GLY A 154 1.46 -6.61 32.68
CA GLY A 154 2.31 -5.68 33.43
C GLY A 154 3.03 -4.63 32.58
N ASP A 155 3.18 -4.89 31.28
CA ASP A 155 3.90 -4.02 30.36
C ASP A 155 2.96 -3.06 29.62
N TYR A 156 1.69 -2.96 30.03
CA TYR A 156 0.67 -2.21 29.29
C TYR A 156 -0.08 -1.21 30.16
N ARG A 157 -0.36 -0.04 29.60
CA ARG A 157 -1.21 1.01 30.17
C ARG A 157 -2.45 1.21 29.33
N ILE A 158 -3.60 1.34 29.98
CA ILE A 158 -4.89 1.62 29.34
C ILE A 158 -5.32 3.07 29.54
N GLU A 159 -6.03 3.59 28.56
CA GLU A 159 -6.72 4.88 28.58
C GLU A 159 -8.07 4.71 27.87
N LEU A 160 -9.16 5.14 28.50
CA LEU A 160 -10.50 5.09 27.94
C LEU A 160 -10.97 6.51 27.65
N TYR A 161 -11.35 6.78 26.41
CA TYR A 161 -11.87 8.07 25.97
C TYR A 161 -13.34 7.95 25.57
N ASN A 162 -14.15 8.98 25.85
CA ASN A 162 -15.51 9.07 25.31
C ASN A 162 -15.50 9.58 23.86
N ALA A 163 -16.70 9.66 23.25
CA ALA A 163 -16.87 10.14 21.87
C ALA A 163 -16.37 11.58 21.62
N PHE A 164 -16.26 12.40 22.67
CA PHE A 164 -15.73 13.76 22.60
C PHE A 164 -14.21 13.82 22.81
N GLY A 165 -13.54 12.68 22.97
CA GLY A 165 -12.10 12.60 23.22
C GLY A 165 -11.68 12.92 24.66
N GLN A 166 -12.63 13.00 25.60
CA GLN A 166 -12.32 13.23 27.01
C GLN A 166 -11.83 11.92 27.65
N LEU A 167 -10.75 11.99 28.41
CA LEU A 167 -10.21 10.87 29.17
C LEU A 167 -11.13 10.55 30.36
N ILE A 168 -11.70 9.35 30.35
CA ILE A 168 -12.63 8.85 31.35
C ILE A 168 -11.90 8.00 32.41
N CYS A 169 -10.96 7.18 31.97
CA CYS A 169 -10.23 6.27 32.84
C CYS A 169 -8.82 6.04 32.31
N GLN A 170 -7.85 5.86 33.21
CA GLN A 170 -6.50 5.43 32.86
C GLN A 170 -5.90 4.57 33.97
N GLY A 171 -4.98 3.67 33.62
CA GLY A 171 -4.29 2.84 34.60
C GLY A 171 -3.49 1.70 33.97
N PRO A 172 -2.86 0.84 34.78
CA PRO A 172 -2.24 -0.38 34.29
C PRO A 172 -3.30 -1.31 33.68
N MET A 173 -2.92 -2.05 32.65
CA MET A 173 -3.81 -3.01 32.01
C MET A 173 -4.08 -4.19 32.95
N GLN A 174 -5.35 -4.58 33.03
CA GLN A 174 -5.79 -5.79 33.72
C GLN A 174 -6.63 -6.63 32.75
N ALA A 175 -6.83 -7.91 33.06
CA ALA A 175 -7.66 -8.80 32.26
C ALA A 175 -9.12 -8.35 32.16
N GLN A 176 -9.58 -7.53 33.11
CA GLN A 176 -10.93 -7.01 33.18
C GLN A 176 -10.91 -5.51 33.47
N LEU A 177 -11.76 -4.76 32.78
CA LEU A 177 -12.03 -3.36 33.02
C LEU A 177 -13.51 -3.21 33.36
N ASP A 178 -13.81 -2.73 34.57
CA ASP A 178 -15.15 -2.38 34.99
C ASP A 178 -15.61 -1.11 34.25
N VAL A 179 -16.71 -1.25 33.51
CA VAL A 179 -17.32 -0.21 32.68
C VAL A 179 -18.77 0.07 33.05
N GLY A 180 -19.33 -0.64 34.04
CA GLY A 180 -20.75 -0.51 34.42
C GLY A 180 -21.10 0.87 35.01
N ARG A 181 -20.08 1.62 35.43
CA ARG A 181 -20.22 2.99 35.95
C ARG A 181 -20.32 4.07 34.86
N TYR A 182 -20.07 3.74 33.59
CA TYR A 182 -20.02 4.71 32.50
C TYR A 182 -21.35 4.76 31.73
N GLU A 183 -21.64 5.91 31.13
CA GLU A 183 -22.87 6.10 30.36
C GLU A 183 -22.85 5.29 29.07
N SER A 184 -24.05 4.91 28.60
CA SER A 184 -24.22 4.25 27.31
C SER A 184 -23.68 5.11 26.17
N GLY A 185 -22.83 4.54 25.30
CA GLY A 185 -22.27 5.30 24.20
C GLY A 185 -21.05 4.67 23.54
N LEU A 186 -20.43 5.45 22.66
CA LEU A 186 -19.20 5.09 21.96
C LEU A 186 -17.96 5.53 22.75
N TYR A 187 -17.04 4.60 22.95
CA TYR A 187 -15.77 4.85 23.62
C TYR A 187 -14.59 4.31 22.81
N PHE A 188 -13.42 4.87 23.08
CA PHE A 188 -12.15 4.45 22.49
C PHE A 188 -11.21 4.01 23.60
N LEU A 189 -10.92 2.72 23.66
CA LEU A 189 -9.93 2.13 24.55
C LEU A 189 -8.58 2.13 23.84
N ARG A 190 -7.64 2.94 24.34
CA ARG A 190 -6.24 2.91 23.93
C ARG A 190 -5.45 2.07 24.92
N VAL A 191 -4.58 1.21 24.41
CA VAL A 191 -3.60 0.45 25.20
C VAL A 191 -2.22 0.78 24.66
N THR A 192 -1.27 1.07 25.54
CA THR A 192 0.10 1.47 25.20
C THR A 192 1.07 0.53 25.89
N GLU A 193 2.07 0.01 25.17
CA GLU A 193 3.18 -0.80 25.68
C GLU A 193 4.23 0.10 26.33
N GLU A 194 4.50 -0.14 27.60
CA GLU A 194 5.54 0.54 28.36
C GLU A 194 6.92 0.05 27.87
N GLY A 195 7.81 1.00 27.58
CA GLY A 195 9.16 0.73 27.04
C GLY A 195 9.28 0.94 25.53
N SER A 196 8.35 0.43 24.73
CA SER A 196 8.38 0.63 23.27
C SER A 196 7.61 1.87 22.81
N GLY A 197 6.64 2.34 23.61
CA GLY A 197 5.73 3.43 23.25
C GLY A 197 4.71 3.07 22.16
N ARG A 198 4.69 1.80 21.71
CA ARG A 198 3.69 1.30 20.76
C ARG A 198 2.30 1.35 21.41
N TRP A 199 1.28 1.67 20.63
CA TRP A 199 -0.10 1.68 21.13
C TRP A 199 -1.08 1.11 20.11
N ILE A 200 -2.24 0.68 20.62
CA ILE A 200 -3.38 0.23 19.84
C ILE A 200 -4.65 0.84 20.40
N GLN A 201 -5.62 1.11 19.53
CA GLN A 201 -6.94 1.61 19.91
C GLN A 201 -8.03 0.62 19.49
N ARG A 202 -9.05 0.49 20.34
CA ARG A 202 -10.24 -0.32 20.13
C ARG A 202 -11.47 0.53 20.38
N ARG A 203 -12.39 0.49 19.42
CA ARG A 203 -13.70 1.12 19.55
C ARG A 203 -14.63 0.17 20.28
N VAL A 204 -15.19 0.60 21.41
CA VAL A 204 -16.10 -0.19 22.24
C VAL A 204 -17.40 0.57 22.46
N VAL A 205 -18.51 -0.17 22.48
CA VAL A 205 -19.85 0.35 22.78
C VAL A 205 -20.20 -0.08 24.18
N LEU A 206 -20.53 0.88 25.05
CA LEU A 206 -21.01 0.62 26.40
C LEU A 206 -22.53 0.78 26.45
N MET A 207 -23.19 -0.05 27.24
CA MET A 207 -24.64 -0.04 27.44
C MET A 207 -24.95 -0.18 28.94
N GLN A 208 -25.74 0.72 29.50
CA GLN A 208 -26.33 0.56 30.82
C GLN A 208 -27.43 -0.52 30.79
N GLU A 209 -27.73 -1.08 31.96
CA GLU A 209 -28.88 -1.98 32.15
C GLU A 209 -30.22 -1.26 31.93
#